data_AF-A0A9E2AAP4-F1
#
_entry.id   AF-A0A9E2AAP4-F1
#
_cell.length_a   1.000
_cell.length_b   1.000
_cell.length_c   1.000
_cell.angle_alpha   90.00
_cell.angle_beta   90.00
_cell.angle_gamma   90.00
#
_symmetry.space_group_name_H-M   'P 1'
#
loop_
_entity.id
_entity.type
_entity.pdbx_description
1 polymer ?
#
loop_
_entity_poly.entity_id
_entity_poly.type
_entity_poly.pdbx_seq_one_letter_code
_entity_poly.pdbx_strand_id
1 'polypeptide(L)'
;MTAVVGRFVAASNATLLAETEDGTRVVYKPVAGERPLWDFEAETLAWREILAFRVADAMNLEIVPETVMGDGPFGPGSLQRYVEADEEFDAVTLITNADGRLWPLAVFDIVVNNADRKVGHILSTPTGLVGVDHGLTFHPDDKLRTVLWPFAGKSAPSGVVESVAALGIELEGELGQEITTALGEEAFLALASRVRTFLDNPVHPQPPDDRPAIPWPPY
;
A
#
# COMPACT_ATOMS: atom_id res chain seq x y z
N MET A 1 -25.05 9.51 -2.54
CA MET A 1 -23.78 9.48 -3.26
C MET A 1 -22.72 10.09 -2.36
N THR A 2 -21.48 9.63 -2.47
CA THR A 2 -20.33 10.24 -1.78
C THR A 2 -20.20 11.72 -2.15
N ALA A 3 -20.08 12.60 -1.16
CA ALA A 3 -19.99 14.04 -1.35
C ALA A 3 -18.60 14.56 -0.97
N VAL A 4 -17.98 15.37 -1.82
CA VAL A 4 -16.66 15.96 -1.55
C VAL A 4 -16.79 17.11 -0.57
N VAL A 5 -16.03 17.04 0.53
CA VAL A 5 -16.03 18.04 1.62
C VAL A 5 -14.69 18.77 1.76
N GLY A 6 -13.63 18.28 1.10
CA GLY A 6 -12.31 18.92 1.10
C GLY A 6 -11.37 18.37 0.04
N ARG A 7 -10.17 18.95 -0.05
CA ARG A 7 -9.13 18.52 -0.99
C ARG A 7 -7.75 18.58 -0.36
N PHE A 8 -6.93 17.56 -0.61
CA PHE A 8 -5.52 17.56 -0.28
C PHE A 8 -4.73 18.25 -1.40
N VAL A 9 -4.09 19.37 -1.08
CA VAL A 9 -3.44 20.23 -2.09
C VAL A 9 -2.02 19.79 -2.47
N ALA A 10 -1.37 18.99 -1.62
CA ALA A 10 -0.02 18.48 -1.86
C ALA A 10 0.03 17.20 -2.71
N ALA A 11 -1.13 16.60 -3.02
CA ALA A 11 -1.19 15.36 -3.78
C ALA A 11 -0.96 15.58 -5.29
N SER A 12 -0.15 14.70 -5.89
CA SER A 12 0.11 14.70 -7.34
C SER A 12 -1.10 14.28 -8.16
N ASN A 13 -1.94 13.39 -7.63
CA ASN A 13 -3.21 12.98 -8.23
C ASN A 13 -4.39 13.68 -7.55
N ALA A 14 -5.59 13.58 -8.12
CA ALA A 14 -6.78 14.05 -7.42
C ALA A 14 -6.99 13.23 -6.14
N THR A 15 -6.82 13.87 -4.98
CA THR A 15 -7.07 13.25 -3.67
C THR A 15 -7.98 14.17 -2.88
N LEU A 16 -9.18 13.67 -2.58
CA LEU A 16 -10.30 14.44 -2.06
C LEU A 16 -10.71 13.87 -0.71
N LEU A 17 -11.04 14.74 0.23
CA LEU A 17 -11.76 14.34 1.44
C LEU A 17 -13.24 14.32 1.09
N ALA A 18 -13.90 13.21 1.33
CA ALA A 18 -15.30 13.03 1.03
C ALA A 18 -16.04 12.35 2.20
N GLU A 19 -17.36 12.39 2.14
CA GLU A 19 -18.27 11.78 3.11
C GLU A 19 -19.27 10.88 2.34
N THR A 20 -19.37 9.62 2.73
CA THR A 20 -20.33 8.66 2.18
C THR A 20 -21.76 8.94 2.68
N GLU A 21 -22.76 8.27 2.13
CA GLU A 21 -24.18 8.52 2.50
C GLU A 21 -24.49 8.29 3.98
N ASP A 22 -23.76 7.39 4.62
CA ASP A 22 -23.88 7.04 6.04
C ASP A 22 -23.06 7.96 6.96
N GLY A 23 -22.40 8.98 6.42
CA GLY A 23 -21.59 9.95 7.18
C GLY A 23 -20.14 9.52 7.40
N THR A 24 -19.69 8.40 6.82
CA THR A 24 -18.30 7.95 6.97
C THR A 24 -17.35 8.84 6.15
N ARG A 25 -16.30 9.35 6.80
CA ARG A 25 -15.24 10.11 6.10
C ARG A 25 -14.32 9.17 5.35
N VAL A 26 -14.04 9.52 4.10
CA VAL A 26 -13.16 8.75 3.21
C VAL A 26 -12.21 9.67 2.44
N VAL A 27 -11.04 9.14 2.11
CA VAL A 27 -10.17 9.68 1.06
C VAL A 27 -10.65 9.08 -0.27
N TYR A 28 -11.14 9.94 -1.15
CA TYR A 28 -11.61 9.59 -2.48
C TYR A 28 -10.55 9.93 -3.54
N LYS A 29 -10.11 8.92 -4.29
CA LYS A 29 -9.21 9.06 -5.45
C LYS A 29 -9.92 8.59 -6.72
N PRO A 30 -10.54 9.50 -7.51
CA PRO A 30 -11.23 9.13 -8.75
C PRO A 30 -10.27 8.60 -9.82
N VAL A 31 -10.71 7.60 -10.59
CA VAL A 31 -9.96 7.08 -11.75
C VAL A 31 -9.69 8.20 -12.77
N ALA A 32 -10.70 9.04 -13.05
CA ALA A 32 -10.56 10.17 -13.96
C ALA A 32 -9.59 11.26 -13.47
N GLY A 33 -9.18 11.22 -12.20
CA GLY A 33 -8.22 12.15 -11.59
C GLY A 33 -6.79 11.65 -11.56
N GLU A 34 -6.52 10.46 -12.11
CA GLU A 34 -5.20 9.89 -12.25
C GLU A 34 -4.39 10.65 -13.30
N ARG A 35 -3.16 11.00 -12.95
CA ARG A 35 -2.16 11.48 -13.90
C ARG A 35 -1.44 10.27 -14.48
N PRO A 36 -1.34 10.14 -15.81
CA PRO A 36 -0.57 9.07 -16.43
C PRO A 36 0.87 9.06 -15.92
N LEU A 37 1.35 7.88 -15.56
CA LEU A 37 2.75 7.61 -15.23
C LEU A 37 3.35 6.82 -16.38
N TRP A 38 4.60 7.08 -16.70
CA TRP A 38 5.25 6.45 -17.85
C TRP A 38 5.50 4.95 -17.65
N ASP A 39 5.59 4.49 -16.40
CA ASP A 39 5.87 3.12 -16.00
C ASP A 39 4.73 2.44 -15.22
N PHE A 40 3.52 3.01 -15.23
CA PHE A 40 2.32 2.32 -14.72
C PHE A 40 1.20 2.42 -15.75
N GLU A 41 0.41 1.35 -15.85
CA GLU A 41 -0.79 1.34 -16.69
C GLU A 41 -1.78 2.42 -16.24
N ALA A 42 -2.31 3.18 -17.20
CA ALA A 42 -3.28 4.23 -16.94
C ALA A 42 -4.57 3.64 -16.34
N GLU A 43 -5.26 4.43 -15.50
CA GLU A 43 -6.56 4.08 -14.90
C GLU A 43 -6.51 2.88 -13.93
N THR A 44 -5.31 2.57 -13.39
CA THR A 44 -5.11 1.45 -12.44
C THR A 44 -4.81 1.90 -11.02
N LEU A 45 -4.54 3.18 -10.75
CA LEU A 45 -4.08 3.60 -9.41
C LEU A 45 -5.16 3.39 -8.34
N ALA A 46 -6.43 3.66 -8.67
CA ALA A 46 -7.55 3.36 -7.76
C ALA A 46 -7.64 1.86 -7.44
N TRP A 47 -7.44 0.99 -8.43
CA TRP A 47 -7.41 -0.46 -8.23
C TRP A 47 -6.24 -0.91 -7.36
N ARG A 48 -5.06 -0.31 -7.52
CA ARG A 48 -3.88 -0.62 -6.70
C ARG A 48 -4.11 -0.26 -5.23
N GLU A 49 -4.82 0.84 -4.93
CA GLU A 49 -5.22 1.16 -3.55
C GLU A 49 -6.17 0.09 -2.95
N ILE A 50 -7.16 -0.35 -3.73
CA ILE A 50 -8.12 -1.38 -3.30
C ILE A 50 -7.42 -2.72 -3.07
N LEU A 51 -6.59 -3.15 -4.03
CA LEU A 51 -5.85 -4.40 -3.95
C LEU A 51 -4.82 -4.39 -2.81
N ALA A 52 -4.23 -3.23 -2.48
CA ALA A 52 -3.37 -3.10 -1.32
C ALA A 52 -4.13 -3.41 -0.02
N PHE A 53 -5.35 -2.90 0.13
CA PHE A 53 -6.21 -3.27 1.26
C PHE A 53 -6.54 -4.77 1.25
N ARG A 54 -6.98 -5.31 0.11
CA ARG A 54 -7.34 -6.73 -0.01
C ARG A 54 -6.17 -7.68 0.30
N VAL A 55 -4.95 -7.32 -0.11
CA VAL A 55 -3.74 -8.08 0.23
C VAL A 55 -3.42 -7.99 1.73
N ALA A 56 -3.54 -6.81 2.34
CA ALA A 56 -3.30 -6.65 3.78
C ALA A 56 -4.34 -7.44 4.62
N ASP A 57 -5.60 -7.43 4.19
CA ASP A 57 -6.69 -8.20 4.81
C ASP A 57 -6.45 -9.72 4.68
N ALA A 58 -6.05 -10.20 3.50
CA ALA A 58 -5.64 -11.60 3.29
C ALA A 58 -4.41 -12.02 4.12
N MET A 59 -3.54 -11.07 4.44
CA MET A 59 -2.42 -11.28 5.37
C MET A 59 -2.87 -11.27 6.84
N ASN A 60 -4.14 -10.98 7.14
CA ASN A 60 -4.68 -10.73 8.48
C ASN A 60 -3.93 -9.59 9.20
N LEU A 61 -3.58 -8.54 8.48
CA LEU A 61 -2.86 -7.37 8.99
C LEU A 61 -3.72 -6.11 8.88
N GLU A 62 -4.02 -5.48 10.01
CA GLU A 62 -4.76 -4.21 10.08
C GLU A 62 -3.87 -2.99 9.75
N ILE A 63 -3.12 -3.06 8.64
CA ILE A 63 -2.08 -2.08 8.27
C ILE A 63 -2.44 -1.22 7.07
N VAL A 64 -3.55 -1.49 6.39
CA VAL A 64 -4.09 -0.63 5.33
C VAL A 64 -5.52 -0.29 5.72
N PRO A 65 -5.92 0.99 5.78
CA PRO A 65 -7.31 1.33 6.05
C PRO A 65 -8.22 0.75 4.99
N GLU A 66 -9.42 0.33 5.39
CA GLU A 66 -10.43 -0.23 4.50
C GLU A 66 -10.57 0.62 3.23
N THR A 67 -10.38 0.00 2.09
CA THR A 67 -10.39 0.68 0.79
C THR A 67 -11.23 -0.12 -0.19
N VAL A 68 -12.28 0.52 -0.72
CA VAL A 68 -13.24 -0.11 -1.63
C VAL A 68 -13.40 0.72 -2.89
N MET A 69 -13.92 0.10 -3.95
CA MET A 69 -14.42 0.85 -5.11
C MET A 69 -15.72 1.56 -4.74
N GLY A 70 -15.88 2.81 -5.16
CA GLY A 70 -17.15 3.50 -5.02
C GLY A 70 -17.29 4.70 -5.95
N ASP A 71 -18.50 5.24 -6.00
CA ASP A 71 -18.84 6.39 -6.84
C ASP A 71 -18.75 7.71 -6.08
N GLY A 72 -18.24 8.73 -6.76
CA GLY A 72 -18.23 10.12 -6.31
C GLY A 72 -18.53 11.10 -7.45
N PRO A 73 -18.45 12.42 -7.19
CA PRO A 73 -18.80 13.45 -8.16
C PRO A 73 -17.96 13.46 -9.44
N PHE A 74 -16.84 12.74 -9.44
CA PHE A 74 -15.91 12.62 -10.57
C PHE A 74 -15.84 11.19 -11.13
N GLY A 75 -16.88 10.38 -10.89
CA GLY A 75 -16.98 9.00 -11.36
C GLY A 75 -16.47 7.97 -10.34
N PRO A 76 -16.21 6.72 -10.77
CA PRO A 76 -15.70 5.69 -9.88
C PRO A 76 -14.26 6.00 -9.41
N GLY A 77 -13.92 5.51 -8.23
CA GLY A 77 -12.59 5.63 -7.65
C GLY A 77 -12.45 4.84 -6.35
N SER A 78 -11.24 4.85 -5.79
CA SER A 78 -11.02 4.25 -4.48
C SER A 78 -11.56 5.16 -3.37
N LEU A 79 -12.27 4.56 -2.43
CA LEU A 79 -12.76 5.16 -1.20
C LEU A 79 -12.04 4.48 -0.03
N GLN A 80 -11.03 5.14 0.51
CA GLN A 80 -10.28 4.67 1.66
C GLN A 80 -10.82 5.31 2.93
N ARG A 81 -11.12 4.53 3.97
CA ARG A 81 -11.56 5.05 5.27
C ARG A 81 -10.56 6.09 5.77
N TYR A 82 -11.06 7.28 6.10
CA TYR A 82 -10.22 8.37 6.56
C TYR A 82 -9.62 8.03 7.92
N VAL A 83 -8.32 8.30 8.06
CA VAL A 83 -7.57 8.16 9.30
C VAL A 83 -7.16 9.56 9.74
N GLU A 84 -7.61 9.95 10.94
CA GLU A 84 -7.14 11.18 11.59
C GLU A 84 -5.65 10.99 11.92
N ALA A 85 -4.79 11.85 11.36
CA ALA A 85 -3.37 11.80 11.63
C ALA A 85 -3.08 12.35 13.03
N ASP A 86 -2.32 11.61 13.81
CA ASP A 86 -1.74 12.11 15.06
C ASP A 86 -0.54 13.02 14.72
N GLU A 87 -0.70 14.33 14.88
CA GLU A 87 0.35 15.31 14.56
C GLU A 87 1.59 15.18 15.48
N GLU A 88 1.45 14.53 16.64
CA GLU A 88 2.56 14.29 17.57
C GLU A 88 3.30 12.97 17.27
N PHE A 89 2.81 12.18 16.30
CA PHE A 89 3.39 10.90 15.94
C PHE A 89 4.73 11.05 15.20
N ASP A 90 5.81 10.62 15.85
CA ASP A 90 7.15 10.62 15.28
C ASP A 90 7.49 9.30 14.56
N ALA A 91 7.03 9.19 13.31
CA ALA A 91 7.38 8.06 12.44
C ALA A 91 8.90 7.97 12.17
N VAL A 92 9.61 9.11 12.13
CA VAL A 92 11.06 9.14 11.83
C VAL A 92 11.84 8.40 12.89
N THR A 93 11.52 8.60 14.16
CA THR A 93 12.16 7.86 15.27
C THR A 93 11.92 6.36 15.17
N LEU A 94 10.71 5.92 14.81
CA LEU A 94 10.42 4.49 14.64
C LEU A 94 11.19 3.87 13.49
N ILE A 95 11.20 4.55 12.33
CA ILE A 95 11.93 4.13 11.14
C ILE A 95 13.42 4.01 11.46
N THR A 96 14.02 5.06 12.01
CA THR A 96 15.47 5.12 12.29
C THR A 96 15.92 4.00 13.23
N ASN A 97 15.09 3.65 14.22
CA ASN A 97 15.38 2.58 15.16
C ASN A 97 15.00 1.18 14.65
N ALA A 98 14.42 1.07 13.45
CA ALA A 98 13.81 -0.15 12.95
C ALA A 98 12.89 -0.79 13.99
N ASP A 99 12.00 0.03 14.58
CA ASP A 99 11.08 -0.38 15.62
C ASP A 99 10.21 -1.56 15.14
N GLY A 100 10.18 -2.65 15.91
CA GLY A 100 9.53 -3.89 15.51
C GLY A 100 8.04 -3.75 15.13
N ARG A 101 7.36 -2.68 15.56
CA ARG A 101 5.98 -2.38 15.13
C ARG A 101 5.84 -2.12 13.64
N LEU A 102 6.92 -1.77 12.94
CA LEU A 102 6.92 -1.51 11.49
C LEU A 102 7.13 -2.77 10.64
N TRP A 103 7.41 -3.93 11.24
CA TRP A 103 7.61 -5.17 10.49
C TRP A 103 6.46 -5.53 9.53
N PRO A 104 5.18 -5.43 9.94
CA PRO A 104 4.05 -5.64 9.04
C PRO A 104 4.12 -4.79 7.77
N LEU A 105 4.38 -3.48 7.91
CA LEU A 105 4.50 -2.56 6.77
C LEU A 105 5.75 -2.83 5.92
N ALA A 106 6.88 -3.15 6.55
CA ALA A 106 8.14 -3.43 5.86
C ALA A 106 8.02 -4.69 4.98
N VAL A 107 7.38 -5.74 5.48
CA VAL A 107 7.14 -6.97 4.71
C VAL A 107 6.04 -6.76 3.66
N PHE A 108 4.99 -6.03 4.00
CA PHE A 108 3.94 -5.67 3.05
C PHE A 108 4.52 -4.94 1.84
N ASP A 109 5.36 -3.92 2.05
CA ASP A 109 6.02 -3.17 0.97
C ASP A 109 6.85 -4.08 0.03
N ILE A 110 7.51 -5.11 0.56
CA ILE A 110 8.25 -6.11 -0.25
C ILE A 110 7.27 -6.89 -1.13
N VAL A 111 6.23 -7.45 -0.53
CA VAL A 111 5.28 -8.33 -1.23
C VAL A 111 4.52 -7.58 -2.32
N VAL A 112 4.00 -6.39 -2.00
CA VAL A 112 3.28 -5.55 -2.96
C VAL A 112 4.20 -4.73 -3.85
N ASN A 113 5.52 -4.80 -3.65
CA ASN A 113 6.50 -4.03 -4.42
C ASN A 113 6.19 -2.51 -4.41
N ASN A 114 6.07 -1.96 -3.20
CA ASN A 114 5.73 -0.54 -3.02
C ASN A 114 6.87 0.35 -3.51
N ALA A 115 6.58 1.16 -4.52
CA ALA A 115 7.54 2.04 -5.15
C ALA A 115 7.52 3.46 -4.57
N ASP A 116 6.80 3.76 -3.49
CA ASP A 116 6.69 5.12 -2.97
C ASP A 116 6.40 5.22 -1.46
N ARG A 117 6.89 4.31 -0.61
CA ARG A 117 6.68 4.42 0.85
C ARG A 117 7.51 5.56 1.45
N LYS A 118 6.86 6.69 1.72
CA LYS A 118 7.43 7.88 2.40
C LYS A 118 7.13 7.88 3.90
N VAL A 119 7.80 8.77 4.65
CA VAL A 119 7.54 8.95 6.09
C VAL A 119 6.08 9.34 6.34
N GLY A 120 5.54 10.32 5.61
CA GLY A 120 4.15 10.76 5.76
C GLY A 120 3.09 9.73 5.35
N HIS A 121 3.49 8.57 4.83
CA HIS A 121 2.57 7.48 4.49
C HIS A 121 2.34 6.52 5.66
N ILE A 122 3.05 6.70 6.78
CA ILE A 122 2.90 5.87 7.98
C ILE A 122 2.16 6.70 9.02
N LEU A 123 0.96 6.27 9.38
CA LEU A 123 0.09 6.96 10.31
C LEU A 123 -0.11 6.12 11.57
N SER A 124 -0.19 6.79 12.71
CA SER A 124 -0.60 6.19 13.97
C SER A 124 -2.11 6.20 14.08
N THR A 125 -2.68 5.12 14.60
CA THR A 125 -4.09 4.98 14.94
C THR A 125 -4.21 4.45 16.38
N PRO A 126 -5.42 4.50 17.00
CA PRO A 126 -5.63 3.90 18.30
C PRO A 126 -5.36 2.39 18.35
N THR A 127 -5.38 1.69 17.21
CA THR A 127 -5.21 0.23 17.12
C THR A 127 -3.84 -0.20 16.61
N GLY A 128 -3.04 0.71 16.04
CA GLY A 128 -1.71 0.37 15.54
C GLY A 128 -1.16 1.38 14.55
N LEU A 129 -0.26 0.91 13.67
CA LEU A 129 0.31 1.70 12.59
C LEU A 129 -0.30 1.25 11.27
N VAL A 130 -0.67 2.21 10.43
CA VAL A 130 -1.20 1.96 9.09
C VAL A 130 -0.36 2.67 8.04
N GLY A 131 -0.31 2.06 6.86
CA GLY A 131 0.21 2.63 5.64
C GLY A 131 -0.92 3.22 4.80
N VAL A 132 -0.65 4.33 4.13
CA VAL A 132 -1.53 4.91 3.11
C VAL A 132 -0.75 5.13 1.80
N ASP A 133 -1.46 5.53 0.75
CA ASP A 133 -0.93 5.86 -0.58
C ASP A 133 -0.21 4.68 -1.26
N HIS A 134 -1.00 3.70 -1.69
CA HIS A 134 -0.54 2.47 -2.34
C HIS A 134 -0.76 2.46 -3.86
N GLY A 135 -1.07 3.60 -4.46
CA GLY A 135 -1.23 3.70 -5.92
C GLY A 135 -0.02 3.21 -6.72
N LEU A 136 1.19 3.25 -6.14
CA LEU A 136 2.44 2.82 -6.78
C LEU A 136 2.94 1.46 -6.27
N THR A 137 2.07 0.46 -6.30
CA THR A 137 2.33 -0.93 -5.90
C THR A 137 2.05 -1.89 -7.07
N PHE A 138 2.39 -3.17 -6.95
CA PHE A 138 2.09 -4.26 -7.89
C PHE A 138 2.71 -4.10 -9.28
N HIS A 139 3.86 -3.43 -9.38
CA HIS A 139 4.61 -3.45 -10.63
C HIS A 139 5.22 -4.85 -10.87
N PRO A 140 5.21 -5.38 -12.11
CA PRO A 140 5.85 -6.65 -12.44
C PRO A 140 7.36 -6.63 -12.18
N ASP A 141 8.07 -5.65 -12.76
CA ASP A 141 9.48 -5.40 -12.43
C ASP A 141 9.64 -4.95 -10.99
N ASP A 142 10.79 -5.27 -10.41
CA ASP A 142 11.17 -4.81 -9.09
C ASP A 142 11.32 -3.28 -9.06
N LYS A 143 10.57 -2.64 -8.16
CA LYS A 143 10.43 -1.18 -8.04
C LYS A 143 10.46 -0.72 -6.58
N LEU A 144 10.75 -1.61 -5.63
CA LEU A 144 10.68 -1.32 -4.20
C LEU A 144 11.48 -0.06 -3.85
N ARG A 145 10.77 0.96 -3.36
CA ARG A 145 11.33 2.19 -2.80
C ARG A 145 10.59 2.51 -1.51
N THR A 146 11.31 2.43 -0.40
CA THR A 146 10.71 2.57 0.93
C THR A 146 11.65 3.26 1.89
N VAL A 147 11.12 4.03 2.85
CA VAL A 147 11.91 4.55 3.98
C VAL A 147 12.26 3.47 5.00
N LEU A 148 11.73 2.25 4.87
CA LEU A 148 11.90 1.13 5.80
C LEU A 148 13.21 0.33 5.60
N TRP A 149 14.18 0.83 4.84
CA TRP A 149 15.50 0.20 4.71
C TRP A 149 16.30 -0.01 6.01
N PRO A 150 16.05 0.64 7.16
CA PRO A 150 16.66 0.22 8.43
C PRO A 150 16.39 -1.25 8.83
N PHE A 151 15.44 -1.92 8.16
CA PHE A 151 15.21 -3.37 8.30
C PHE A 151 16.12 -4.24 7.42
N ALA A 152 16.84 -3.68 6.45
CA ALA A 152 17.64 -4.44 5.48
C ALA A 152 18.55 -5.50 6.13
N GLY A 153 18.48 -6.73 5.61
CA GLY A 153 19.24 -7.88 6.09
C GLY A 153 18.74 -8.50 7.41
N LYS A 154 17.70 -7.95 8.03
CA LYS A 154 17.11 -8.52 9.26
C LYS A 154 16.06 -9.57 8.92
N SER A 155 15.96 -10.61 9.74
CA SER A 155 14.91 -11.63 9.63
C SER A 155 13.58 -11.11 10.15
N ALA A 156 12.50 -11.35 9.40
CA ALA A 156 11.16 -10.99 9.81
C ALA A 156 10.68 -11.87 10.99
N PRO A 157 9.86 -11.32 11.91
CA PRO A 157 9.24 -12.09 12.98
C PRO A 157 8.32 -13.18 12.43
N SER A 158 8.25 -14.34 13.11
CA SER A 158 7.43 -15.48 12.65
C SER A 158 5.96 -15.11 12.39
N GLY A 159 5.35 -14.27 13.23
CA GLY A 159 3.97 -13.85 13.02
C GLY A 159 3.74 -13.12 11.69
N VAL A 160 4.70 -12.32 11.22
CA VAL A 160 4.59 -11.64 9.91
C VAL A 160 4.86 -12.63 8.77
N VAL A 161 5.72 -13.63 8.99
CA VAL A 161 5.94 -14.71 8.02
C VAL A 161 4.67 -15.56 7.86
N GLU A 162 3.98 -15.87 8.96
CA GLU A 162 2.69 -16.56 8.96
C GLU A 162 1.63 -15.79 8.18
N SER A 163 1.58 -14.45 8.34
CA SER A 163 0.73 -13.57 7.52
C SER A 163 1.02 -13.65 6.03
N VAL A 164 2.30 -13.71 5.61
CA VAL A 164 2.67 -13.89 4.20
C VAL A 164 2.28 -15.28 3.70
N ALA A 165 2.40 -16.31 4.54
CA ALA A 165 1.98 -17.66 4.19
C ALA A 165 0.46 -17.76 3.97
N ALA A 166 -0.33 -17.08 4.81
CA ALA A 166 -1.78 -16.97 4.64
C ALA A 166 -2.14 -16.31 3.31
N LEU A 167 -1.48 -15.20 2.96
CA LEU A 167 -1.64 -14.58 1.64
C LEU A 167 -1.33 -15.54 0.49
N GLY A 168 -0.28 -16.36 0.62
CA GLY A 168 0.06 -17.37 -0.38
C GLY A 168 -1.11 -18.31 -0.72
N ILE A 169 -1.91 -18.69 0.29
CA ILE A 169 -3.10 -19.53 0.12
C ILE A 169 -4.23 -18.73 -0.56
N GLU A 170 -4.50 -17.51 -0.09
CA GLU A 170 -5.59 -16.66 -0.63
C GLU A 170 -5.37 -16.32 -2.12
N LEU A 171 -4.12 -16.21 -2.56
CA LEU A 171 -3.77 -15.98 -3.96
C LEU A 171 -4.13 -17.15 -4.89
N GLU A 172 -4.35 -18.35 -4.38
CA GLU A 172 -4.85 -19.50 -5.17
C GLU A 172 -6.38 -19.40 -5.41
N GLY A 173 -7.07 -18.51 -4.68
CA GLY A 173 -8.52 -18.33 -4.72
C GLY A 173 -8.97 -17.08 -5.47
N GLU A 174 -10.03 -16.46 -4.95
CA GLU A 174 -10.71 -15.31 -5.57
C GLU A 174 -9.78 -14.07 -5.66
N LEU A 175 -8.92 -13.86 -4.66
CA LEU A 175 -8.00 -12.72 -4.65
C LEU A 175 -7.03 -12.75 -5.83
N GLY A 176 -6.50 -13.93 -6.19
CA GLY A 176 -5.61 -14.07 -7.36
C GLY A 176 -6.31 -13.73 -8.67
N GLN A 177 -7.59 -14.13 -8.82
CA GLN A 177 -8.41 -13.82 -9.99
C GLN A 177 -8.71 -12.32 -10.07
N GLU A 178 -9.00 -11.68 -8.94
CA GLU A 178 -9.24 -10.24 -8.86
C GLU A 178 -8.02 -9.43 -9.26
N ILE A 179 -6.83 -9.77 -8.73
CA ILE A 179 -5.56 -9.12 -9.12
C ILE A 179 -5.30 -9.30 -10.63
N THR A 180 -5.47 -10.52 -11.14
CA THR A 180 -5.29 -10.81 -12.57
C THR A 180 -6.24 -10.01 -13.45
N THR A 181 -7.49 -9.86 -13.02
CA THR A 181 -8.51 -9.09 -13.76
C THR A 181 -8.20 -7.60 -13.75
N ALA A 182 -7.77 -7.05 -12.62
CA ALA A 182 -7.55 -5.63 -12.44
C ALA A 182 -6.20 -5.13 -12.98
N LEU A 183 -5.13 -5.94 -12.87
CA LEU A 183 -3.75 -5.53 -13.17
C LEU A 183 -3.02 -6.45 -14.17
N GLY A 184 -3.68 -7.50 -14.66
CA GLY A 184 -3.11 -8.46 -15.60
C GLY A 184 -2.35 -9.63 -14.96
N GLU A 185 -2.13 -10.66 -15.77
CA GLU A 185 -1.47 -11.91 -15.36
C GLU A 185 -0.02 -11.68 -14.92
N GLU A 186 0.70 -10.78 -15.57
CA GLU A 186 2.10 -10.49 -15.25
C GLU A 186 2.25 -9.91 -13.82
N ALA A 187 1.38 -8.99 -13.43
CA ALA A 187 1.36 -8.41 -12.09
C ALA A 187 1.05 -9.46 -11.01
N PHE A 188 0.08 -10.35 -11.28
CA PHE A 188 -0.25 -11.47 -10.40
C PHE A 188 0.94 -12.44 -10.22
N LEU A 189 1.53 -12.90 -11.32
CA LEU A 189 2.67 -13.82 -11.28
C LEU A 189 3.87 -13.23 -10.55
N ALA A 190 4.13 -11.93 -10.74
CA ALA A 190 5.20 -11.23 -10.03
C ALA A 190 4.95 -11.16 -8.51
N LEU A 191 3.71 -10.86 -8.09
CA LEU A 191 3.34 -10.88 -6.67
C LEU A 191 3.46 -12.29 -6.07
N ALA A 192 2.92 -13.31 -6.73
CA ALA A 192 3.02 -14.70 -6.28
C ALA A 192 4.48 -15.18 -6.20
N SER A 193 5.33 -14.71 -7.12
CA SER A 193 6.78 -14.95 -7.07
C SER A 193 7.44 -14.29 -5.86
N ARG A 194 7.10 -13.03 -5.55
CA ARG A 194 7.62 -12.31 -4.37
C ARG A 194 7.20 -12.98 -3.06
N VAL A 195 5.93 -13.41 -2.95
CA VAL A 195 5.44 -14.17 -1.79
C VAL A 195 6.27 -15.42 -1.56
N ARG A 196 6.44 -16.26 -2.60
CA ARG A 196 7.26 -17.49 -2.49
C ARG A 196 8.71 -17.20 -2.13
N THR A 197 9.32 -16.23 -2.80
CA THR A 197 10.72 -15.83 -2.55
C THR A 197 10.93 -15.35 -1.12
N PHE A 198 9.98 -14.58 -0.57
CA PHE A 198 10.05 -14.13 0.82
C PHE A 198 9.88 -15.29 1.81
N LEU A 199 8.97 -16.24 1.55
CA LEU A 199 8.78 -17.40 2.41
C LEU A 199 10.00 -18.34 2.43
N ASP A 200 10.69 -18.48 1.29
CA ASP A 200 11.92 -19.27 1.19
C ASP A 200 13.09 -18.65 1.98
N ASN A 201 13.13 -17.31 2.07
CA ASN A 201 14.13 -16.58 2.83
C ASN A 201 13.52 -15.31 3.46
N PRO A 202 12.94 -15.41 4.68
CA PRO A 202 12.15 -14.34 5.31
C PRO A 202 13.05 -13.25 5.91
N VAL A 203 13.79 -12.57 5.04
CA VAL A 203 14.76 -11.54 5.34
C VAL A 203 14.41 -10.31 4.52
N HIS A 204 14.41 -9.14 5.14
CA HIS A 204 14.25 -7.89 4.41
C HIS A 204 15.40 -7.72 3.41
N PRO A 205 15.15 -7.43 2.13
CA PRO A 205 16.20 -7.31 1.12
C PRO A 205 17.15 -6.16 1.43
N GLN A 206 18.31 -6.19 0.79
CA GLN A 206 19.21 -5.04 0.73
C GLN A 206 18.65 -4.00 -0.25
N PRO A 207 18.94 -2.71 -0.05
CA PRO A 207 18.58 -1.68 -1.03
C PRO A 207 19.26 -1.98 -2.38
N PRO A 208 18.60 -1.67 -3.52
CA PRO A 208 19.21 -1.83 -4.83
C PRO A 208 20.38 -0.87 -5.04
N ASP A 209 21.40 -1.33 -5.75
CA ASP A 209 22.59 -0.53 -6.12
C ASP A 209 22.43 0.19 -7.48
N ASP A 210 21.48 -0.24 -8.30
CA ASP A 210 21.31 0.17 -9.70
C ASP A 210 20.20 1.21 -9.92
N ARG A 211 19.42 1.53 -8.88
CA ARG A 211 18.33 2.51 -8.92
C ARG A 211 18.10 3.16 -7.54
N PRO A 212 17.43 4.33 -7.47
CA PRO A 212 17.14 4.96 -6.19
C PRO A 212 16.29 4.05 -5.29
N ALA A 213 16.76 3.79 -4.07
CA ALA A 213 16.06 2.96 -3.08
C ALA A 213 15.06 3.75 -2.21
N ILE A 214 15.26 5.07 -2.06
CA ILE A 214 14.41 5.95 -1.26
C ILE A 214 13.45 6.71 -2.20
N PRO A 215 12.15 6.82 -1.91
CA PRO A 215 11.24 7.63 -2.70
C PRO A 215 11.54 9.13 -2.58
N TRP A 216 11.15 9.90 -3.59
CA TRP A 216 11.40 11.35 -3.62
C TRP A 216 10.09 12.15 -3.75
N PRO A 217 9.86 13.15 -2.87
CA PRO A 217 10.60 13.41 -1.63
C PRO A 217 10.43 12.25 -0.62
N PRO A 218 11.29 12.11 0.39
CA PRO A 218 11.17 11.01 1.36
C PRO A 218 10.13 11.27 2.45
N TYR A 219 9.61 12.50 2.56
CA TYR A 219 8.69 12.95 3.60
C TYR A 219 7.25 13.00 3.09
#